data_AF-A0A4Q6FGS5-F1
#
_entry.id   AF-A0A4Q6FGS5-F1
#
_cell.length_a   1.000
_cell.length_b   1.000
_cell.length_c   1.000
_cell.angle_alpha   90.00
_cell.angle_beta   90.00
_cell.angle_gamma   90.00
#
_symmetry.space_group_name_H-M   'P 1'
#
loop_
_entity.id
_entity.type
_entity.pdbx_description
1 polymer ?
#
loop_
_entity_poly.entity_id
_entity_poly.type
_entity_poly.pdbx_seq_one_letter_code
_entity_poly.pdbx_strand_id
1 'polypeptide(L)'
;MKGYHSYLIQTLISLAMTFGATKLMAMAPVLPLQKPTAEIPMLPESVRDPDLAFEQITDDSEAVRVKAQAALDTEALQKEGAKKADLFEVLMKANIRLSYYYEDVRAGRIPSAERGDLNAMIARYRAEGSRYANEIIRLRPQDQGQAYYLVGLNQVLSGDSSGFAYLSKNKKALGKDRAIRAEFLSQIKGGGKDTPALRKSLAQSMAALGASGQVAGYLHLARLDKNPSTSLAKAVAAATRLPRIDRENAIAFALQLWTNKNSKVNYTKLPFELKGHSDLFITRAIKERGILQTQGKN
;
A
#
# COMPACT_ATOMS: atom_id res chain seq x y z
N MET A 1 73.50 -10.32 13.36
CA MET A 1 72.40 -9.33 13.24
C MET A 1 71.29 -9.83 12.31
N LYS A 2 70.58 -10.92 12.64
CA LYS A 2 69.45 -11.44 11.83
C LYS A 2 68.10 -11.54 12.60
N GLY A 3 68.08 -11.26 13.91
CA GLY A 3 66.88 -11.39 14.75
C GLY A 3 66.01 -10.12 14.86
N TYR A 4 66.62 -8.92 14.81
CA TYR A 4 65.89 -7.67 15.06
C TYR A 4 64.96 -7.25 13.90
N HIS A 5 65.30 -7.56 12.65
CA HIS A 5 64.45 -7.21 11.51
C HIS A 5 63.18 -8.07 11.39
N SER A 6 63.24 -9.35 11.81
CA SER A 6 62.08 -10.24 11.78
C SER A 6 61.02 -9.81 12.80
N TYR A 7 61.45 -9.41 14.00
CA TYR A 7 60.54 -8.89 15.04
C TYR A 7 59.92 -7.55 14.65
N LEU A 8 60.68 -6.65 14.00
CA LEU A 8 60.18 -5.34 13.61
C LEU A 8 59.12 -5.45 12.49
N ILE A 9 59.31 -6.36 11.55
CA ILE A 9 58.33 -6.66 10.49
C ILE A 9 57.09 -7.35 11.06
N GLN A 10 57.24 -8.32 11.97
CA GLN A 10 56.09 -8.94 12.64
C GLN A 10 55.30 -7.92 13.47
N THR A 11 55.97 -7.01 14.18
CA THR A 11 55.30 -5.96 14.97
C THR A 11 54.58 -4.98 14.05
N LEU A 12 55.16 -4.59 12.91
CA LEU A 12 54.51 -3.73 11.92
C LEU A 12 53.31 -4.40 11.23
N ILE A 13 53.39 -5.71 10.95
CA ILE A 13 52.27 -6.48 10.38
C ILE A 13 51.15 -6.65 11.42
N SER A 14 51.48 -6.95 12.67
CA SER A 14 50.50 -7.03 13.76
C SER A 14 49.85 -5.68 14.03
N LEU A 15 50.60 -4.58 13.96
CA LEU A 15 50.10 -3.20 14.08
C LEU A 15 49.21 -2.83 12.89
N ALA A 16 49.61 -3.16 11.65
CA ALA A 16 48.80 -2.97 10.45
C ALA A 16 47.50 -3.78 10.48
N MET A 17 47.53 -5.01 11.02
CA MET A 17 46.32 -5.82 11.21
C MET A 17 45.44 -5.30 12.35
N THR A 18 46.00 -4.71 13.42
CA THR A 18 45.19 -4.03 14.45
C THR A 18 44.60 -2.71 13.95
N PHE A 19 45.31 -1.95 13.10
CA PHE A 19 44.78 -0.74 12.44
C PHE A 19 43.75 -1.06 11.34
N GLY A 20 43.89 -2.18 10.64
CA GLY A 20 42.89 -2.70 9.71
C GLY A 20 41.62 -3.20 10.41
N ALA A 21 41.77 -3.91 11.53
CA ALA A 21 40.66 -4.40 12.34
C ALA A 21 39.91 -3.27 13.07
N THR A 22 40.60 -2.23 13.54
CA THR A 22 39.93 -1.07 14.20
C THR A 22 39.18 -0.18 13.21
N LYS A 23 39.59 -0.10 11.93
CA LYS A 23 38.77 0.56 10.90
C LYS A 23 37.57 -0.27 10.44
N LEU A 24 37.68 -1.61 10.46
CA LEU A 24 36.56 -2.51 10.15
C LEU A 24 35.57 -2.68 11.33
N MET A 25 35.99 -2.44 12.57
CA MET A 25 35.12 -2.50 13.76
C MET A 25 34.39 -1.18 14.10
N ALA A 26 34.46 -0.15 13.24
CA ALA A 26 33.90 1.18 13.54
C ALA A 26 32.51 1.48 12.92
N MET A 27 31.91 0.53 12.20
CA MET A 27 30.58 0.68 11.62
C MET A 27 29.74 -0.55 11.96
N ALA A 28 28.88 -0.43 12.96
CA ALA A 28 27.74 -1.34 13.09
C ALA A 28 26.99 -1.36 11.74
N PRO A 29 26.44 -2.51 11.30
CA PRO A 29 25.73 -2.57 10.03
C PRO A 29 24.52 -1.62 10.10
N VAL A 30 24.53 -0.60 9.24
CA VAL A 30 23.45 0.39 9.14
C VAL A 30 22.14 -0.34 8.88
N LEU A 31 21.13 -0.14 9.73
CA LEU A 31 19.83 -0.75 9.52
C LEU A 31 19.29 -0.39 8.11
N PRO A 32 18.83 -1.39 7.33
CA PRO A 32 18.36 -1.15 5.97
C PRO A 32 17.12 -0.24 5.99
N LEU A 33 17.05 0.69 5.04
CA LEU A 33 15.81 1.42 4.79
C LEU A 33 14.90 0.55 3.93
N GLN A 34 13.75 0.16 4.48
CA GLN A 34 12.76 -0.61 3.75
C GLN A 34 12.21 0.18 2.57
N LYS A 35 11.96 -0.50 1.46
CA LYS A 35 11.22 0.06 0.33
C LYS A 35 9.73 -0.11 0.57
N PRO A 36 8.90 0.84 0.14
CA PRO A 36 7.46 0.69 0.23
C PRO A 36 6.97 -0.48 -0.63
N THR A 37 5.94 -1.16 -0.15
CA THR A 37 5.32 -2.35 -0.78
C THR A 37 4.41 -2.01 -1.97
N ALA A 38 4.00 -0.75 -2.10
CA ALA A 38 3.09 -0.29 -3.14
C ALA A 38 3.51 1.07 -3.71
N GLU A 39 3.06 1.35 -4.92
CA GLU A 39 3.33 2.61 -5.61
C GLU A 39 2.68 3.81 -4.91
N ILE A 40 1.53 3.65 -4.28
CA ILE A 40 0.96 4.62 -3.32
C ILE A 40 0.40 3.77 -2.17
N PRO A 41 1.01 3.80 -0.96
CA PRO A 41 0.48 3.08 0.20
C PRO A 41 -0.95 3.48 0.52
N MET A 42 -1.72 2.55 1.09
CA MET A 42 -3.11 2.75 1.52
C MET A 42 -4.13 3.07 0.42
N LEU A 43 -3.70 3.30 -0.84
CA LEU A 43 -4.62 3.60 -1.92
C LEU A 43 -5.65 2.48 -2.12
N PRO A 44 -5.26 1.20 -2.35
CA PRO A 44 -6.24 0.12 -2.52
C PRO A 44 -7.24 0.02 -1.37
N GLU A 45 -6.77 0.12 -0.12
CA GLU A 45 -7.63 0.06 1.07
C GLU A 45 -8.64 1.21 1.13
N SER A 46 -8.19 2.44 0.88
CA SER A 46 -9.05 3.63 0.94
C SER A 46 -10.20 3.60 -0.06
N VAL A 47 -10.06 2.81 -1.14
CA VAL A 47 -11.06 2.67 -2.20
C VAL A 47 -11.74 1.30 -2.19
N ARG A 48 -11.54 0.45 -1.16
CA ARG A 48 -12.33 -0.78 -1.04
C ARG A 48 -13.81 -0.44 -0.93
N ASP A 49 -14.63 -1.29 -1.53
CA ASP A 49 -16.07 -1.26 -1.35
C ASP A 49 -16.39 -1.27 0.15
N PRO A 50 -17.18 -0.30 0.66
CA PRO A 50 -17.37 -0.15 2.10
C PRO A 50 -18.02 -1.38 2.74
N ASP A 51 -19.01 -1.98 2.08
CA ASP A 51 -19.76 -3.11 2.64
C ASP A 51 -18.87 -4.34 2.75
N LEU A 52 -18.06 -4.60 1.73
CA LEU A 52 -17.11 -5.74 1.74
C LEU A 52 -15.87 -5.49 2.59
N ALA A 53 -15.54 -4.24 2.87
CA ALA A 53 -14.45 -3.89 3.78
C ALA A 53 -14.76 -4.22 5.24
N PHE A 54 -16.04 -4.41 5.61
CA PHE A 54 -16.44 -4.91 6.94
C PHE A 54 -16.46 -6.44 7.01
N GLU A 55 -16.69 -7.13 5.89
CA GLU A 55 -16.70 -8.59 5.80
C GLU A 55 -15.29 -9.15 5.47
N GLN A 56 -14.26 -8.75 6.20
CA GLN A 56 -12.91 -9.20 5.88
C GLN A 56 -12.70 -10.68 6.19
N ILE A 57 -11.92 -11.34 5.33
CA ILE A 57 -11.37 -12.66 5.62
C ILE A 57 -10.13 -12.44 6.49
N THR A 58 -10.06 -13.10 7.63
CA THR A 58 -9.06 -12.78 8.66
C THR A 58 -7.87 -13.73 8.71
N ASP A 59 -8.00 -14.93 8.13
CA ASP A 59 -6.95 -15.95 8.12
C ASP A 59 -7.05 -16.93 6.94
N ASP A 60 -6.03 -17.79 6.81
CA ASP A 60 -5.95 -18.83 5.77
C ASP A 60 -7.14 -19.81 5.82
N SER A 61 -7.63 -20.16 7.02
CA SER A 61 -8.68 -21.16 7.20
C SER A 61 -10.01 -20.66 6.67
N GLU A 62 -10.32 -19.39 6.94
CA GLU A 62 -11.50 -18.71 6.41
C GLU A 62 -11.37 -18.53 4.89
N ALA A 63 -10.19 -18.16 4.39
CA ALA A 63 -9.93 -18.06 2.95
C ALA A 63 -10.18 -19.39 2.23
N VAL A 64 -9.72 -20.52 2.80
CA VAL A 64 -9.97 -21.87 2.27
C VAL A 64 -11.46 -22.19 2.25
N ARG A 65 -12.18 -21.88 3.34
CA ARG A 65 -13.64 -22.09 3.40
C ARG A 65 -14.39 -21.29 2.34
N VAL A 66 -14.04 -20.01 2.16
CA VAL A 66 -14.67 -19.15 1.13
C VAL A 66 -14.38 -19.68 -0.28
N LYS A 67 -13.15 -20.13 -0.55
CA LYS A 67 -12.79 -20.76 -1.83
C LYS A 67 -13.60 -22.03 -2.10
N ALA A 68 -13.71 -22.91 -1.10
CA ALA A 68 -14.48 -24.14 -1.21
C ALA A 68 -15.96 -23.85 -1.46
N GLN A 69 -16.55 -22.90 -0.72
CA GLN A 69 -17.95 -22.51 -0.93
C GLN A 69 -18.17 -21.90 -2.32
N ALA A 70 -17.28 -21.01 -2.77
CA ALA A 70 -17.39 -20.42 -4.10
C ALA A 70 -17.30 -21.46 -5.23
N ALA A 71 -16.56 -22.55 -5.03
CA ALA A 71 -16.53 -23.66 -5.99
C ALA A 71 -17.89 -24.38 -6.07
N LEU A 72 -18.49 -24.70 -4.91
CA LEU A 72 -19.83 -25.30 -4.84
C LEU A 72 -20.90 -24.39 -5.46
N ASP A 73 -20.85 -23.10 -5.15
CA ASP A 73 -21.80 -22.11 -5.70
C ASP A 73 -21.63 -21.95 -7.22
N THR A 74 -20.41 -22.09 -7.73
CA THR A 74 -20.13 -22.09 -9.18
C THR A 74 -20.71 -23.31 -9.88
N GLU A 75 -20.65 -24.49 -9.25
CA GLU A 75 -21.31 -25.69 -9.77
C GLU A 75 -22.83 -25.56 -9.76
N ALA A 76 -23.40 -25.00 -8.69
CA ALA A 76 -24.83 -24.74 -8.57
C ALA A 76 -25.33 -23.77 -9.65
N LEU A 77 -24.54 -22.74 -9.98
CA LEU A 77 -24.84 -21.77 -11.04
C LEU A 77 -25.05 -22.42 -12.42
N GLN A 78 -24.38 -23.55 -12.68
CA GLN A 78 -24.53 -24.30 -13.95
C GLN A 78 -25.85 -25.07 -14.02
N LYS A 79 -26.49 -25.33 -12.88
CA LYS A 79 -27.67 -26.20 -12.74
C LYS A 79 -28.94 -25.41 -12.43
N GLU A 80 -28.85 -24.26 -11.77
CA GLU A 80 -30.02 -23.50 -11.30
C GLU A 80 -30.35 -22.28 -12.18
N GLY A 81 -31.60 -22.23 -12.69
CA GLY A 81 -32.11 -21.13 -13.52
C GLY A 81 -32.70 -19.94 -12.75
N ALA A 82 -33.56 -20.19 -11.76
CA ALA A 82 -34.37 -19.13 -11.12
C ALA A 82 -33.63 -18.29 -10.06
N LYS A 83 -32.56 -18.82 -9.44
CA LYS A 83 -31.76 -18.14 -8.39
C LYS A 83 -30.43 -17.57 -8.88
N LYS A 84 -30.27 -17.47 -10.20
CA LYS A 84 -28.98 -17.18 -10.83
C LYS A 84 -28.38 -15.84 -10.40
N ALA A 85 -29.22 -14.83 -10.21
CA ALA A 85 -28.77 -13.50 -9.79
C ALA A 85 -28.25 -13.47 -8.34
N ASP A 86 -28.86 -14.22 -7.42
CA ASP A 86 -28.37 -14.35 -6.04
C ASP A 86 -27.03 -15.07 -6.00
N LEU A 87 -26.90 -16.17 -6.76
CA LEU A 87 -25.63 -16.90 -6.85
C LEU A 87 -24.52 -16.03 -7.44
N PHE A 88 -24.80 -15.22 -8.45
CA PHE A 88 -23.83 -14.26 -8.97
C PHE A 88 -23.41 -13.22 -7.94
N GLU A 89 -24.31 -12.75 -7.10
CA GLU A 89 -23.98 -11.82 -6.01
C GLU A 89 -23.08 -12.46 -4.96
N VAL A 90 -23.40 -13.68 -4.52
CA VAL A 90 -22.57 -14.45 -3.58
C VAL A 90 -21.16 -14.65 -4.15
N LEU A 91 -21.08 -15.10 -5.40
CA LEU A 91 -19.81 -15.33 -6.08
C LEU A 91 -19.01 -14.03 -6.29
N MET A 92 -19.67 -12.93 -6.67
CA MET A 92 -19.03 -11.61 -6.77
C MET A 92 -18.40 -11.22 -5.43
N LYS A 93 -19.17 -11.25 -4.35
CA LYS A 93 -18.72 -10.84 -3.01
C LYS A 93 -17.57 -11.73 -2.52
N ALA A 94 -17.69 -13.05 -2.65
CA ALA A 94 -16.66 -14.01 -2.27
C ALA A 94 -15.32 -13.73 -2.99
N ASN A 95 -15.36 -13.52 -4.31
CA ASN A 95 -14.18 -13.24 -5.10
C ASN A 95 -13.52 -11.91 -4.73
N ILE A 96 -14.30 -10.85 -4.52
CA ILE A 96 -13.73 -9.56 -4.12
C ILE A 96 -13.13 -9.63 -2.71
N ARG A 97 -13.79 -10.30 -1.76
CA ARG A 97 -13.24 -10.52 -0.41
C ARG A 97 -11.92 -11.30 -0.45
N LEU A 98 -11.82 -12.33 -1.28
CA LEU A 98 -10.56 -13.04 -1.51
C LEU A 98 -9.49 -12.12 -2.11
N SER A 99 -9.83 -11.25 -3.05
CA SER A 99 -8.87 -10.28 -3.59
C SER A 99 -8.32 -9.32 -2.52
N TYR A 100 -9.17 -8.82 -1.62
CA TYR A 100 -8.76 -7.97 -0.50
C TYR A 100 -7.87 -8.73 0.49
N TYR A 101 -8.23 -9.97 0.79
CA TYR A 101 -7.42 -10.84 1.63
C TYR A 101 -6.00 -11.02 1.07
N TYR A 102 -5.86 -11.36 -0.21
CA TYR A 102 -4.55 -11.55 -0.82
C TYR A 102 -3.75 -10.25 -0.97
N GLU A 103 -4.42 -9.10 -1.12
CA GLU A 103 -3.77 -7.80 -1.00
C GLU A 103 -3.17 -7.59 0.41
N ASP A 104 -3.88 -8.03 1.45
CA ASP A 104 -3.48 -7.87 2.85
C ASP A 104 -2.35 -8.81 3.23
N VAL A 105 -2.39 -10.05 2.73
CA VAL A 105 -1.27 -11.00 2.79
C VAL A 105 -0.03 -10.41 2.10
N ARG A 106 -0.19 -9.89 0.87
CA ARG A 106 0.92 -9.28 0.12
C ARG A 106 1.50 -8.06 0.84
N ALA A 107 0.67 -7.28 1.51
CA ALA A 107 1.10 -6.13 2.29
C ALA A 107 1.73 -6.51 3.65
N GLY A 108 1.66 -7.78 4.05
CA GLY A 108 2.14 -8.26 5.36
C GLY A 108 1.22 -7.92 6.53
N ARG A 109 -0.04 -7.58 6.26
CA ARG A 109 -1.08 -7.32 7.28
C ARG A 109 -1.62 -8.61 7.89
N ILE A 110 -1.74 -9.64 7.06
CA ILE A 110 -2.23 -10.95 7.46
C ILE A 110 -1.12 -11.98 7.23
N PRO A 111 -0.75 -12.77 8.25
CA PRO A 111 0.15 -13.90 8.04
C PRO A 111 -0.56 -14.97 7.22
N SER A 112 0.14 -15.54 6.25
CA SER A 112 -0.38 -16.63 5.42
C SER A 112 0.72 -17.64 5.13
N ALA A 113 0.34 -18.92 5.12
CA ALA A 113 1.18 -20.01 4.65
C ALA A 113 1.23 -20.07 3.11
N GLU A 114 0.36 -19.35 2.39
CA GLU A 114 0.37 -19.33 0.93
C GLU A 114 1.63 -18.63 0.38
N ARG A 115 2.42 -19.39 -0.38
CA ARG A 115 3.69 -18.94 -1.00
C ARG A 115 3.58 -18.66 -2.51
N GLY A 116 2.36 -18.64 -3.05
CA GLY A 116 2.10 -18.48 -4.48
C GLY A 116 2.31 -17.06 -4.99
N ASP A 117 2.13 -16.86 -6.30
CA ASP A 117 2.10 -15.52 -6.90
C ASP A 117 0.83 -14.78 -6.46
N LEU A 118 0.96 -14.01 -5.38
CA LEU A 118 -0.13 -13.21 -4.81
C LEU A 118 -0.68 -12.20 -5.84
N ASN A 119 0.13 -11.68 -6.77
CA ASN A 119 -0.38 -10.75 -7.78
C ASN A 119 -1.28 -11.47 -8.78
N ALA A 120 -0.90 -12.67 -9.22
CA ALA A 120 -1.74 -13.49 -10.09
C ALA A 120 -3.06 -13.87 -9.40
N MET A 121 -3.02 -14.23 -8.10
CA MET A 121 -4.23 -14.51 -7.32
C MET A 121 -5.15 -13.29 -7.22
N ILE A 122 -4.61 -12.12 -6.83
CA ILE A 122 -5.39 -10.88 -6.75
C ILE A 122 -6.04 -10.56 -8.11
N ALA A 123 -5.27 -10.65 -9.20
CA ALA A 123 -5.77 -10.38 -10.55
C ALA A 123 -6.89 -11.35 -10.95
N ARG A 124 -6.72 -12.65 -10.68
CA ARG A 124 -7.73 -13.68 -10.96
C ARG A 124 -9.04 -13.39 -10.22
N TYR A 125 -8.98 -13.20 -8.91
CA TYR A 125 -10.18 -13.00 -8.10
C TYR A 125 -10.89 -11.68 -8.45
N ARG A 126 -10.15 -10.62 -8.79
CA ARG A 126 -10.75 -9.39 -9.33
C ARG A 126 -11.46 -9.64 -10.67
N ALA A 127 -10.85 -10.39 -11.58
CA ALA A 127 -11.45 -10.70 -12.88
C ALA A 127 -12.73 -11.55 -12.73
N GLU A 128 -12.70 -12.59 -11.89
CA GLU A 128 -13.88 -13.40 -11.58
C GLU A 128 -14.98 -12.55 -10.91
N GLY A 129 -14.62 -11.72 -9.92
CA GLY A 129 -15.56 -10.80 -9.27
C GLY A 129 -16.21 -9.81 -10.26
N SER A 130 -15.43 -9.22 -11.16
CA SER A 130 -15.95 -8.32 -12.21
C SER A 130 -16.83 -9.05 -13.22
N ARG A 131 -16.52 -10.31 -13.56
CA ARG A 131 -17.37 -11.15 -14.42
C ARG A 131 -18.76 -11.31 -13.80
N TYR A 132 -18.82 -11.71 -12.53
CA TYR A 132 -20.10 -11.88 -11.83
C TYR A 132 -20.84 -10.56 -11.61
N ALA A 133 -20.12 -9.47 -11.32
CA ALA A 133 -20.71 -8.13 -11.22
C ALA A 133 -21.41 -7.69 -12.51
N ASN A 134 -20.81 -7.94 -13.68
CA ASN A 134 -21.44 -7.64 -14.97
C ASN A 134 -22.73 -8.45 -15.21
N GLU A 135 -22.77 -9.69 -14.72
CA GLU A 135 -24.00 -10.51 -14.78
C GLU A 135 -25.11 -9.94 -13.89
N ILE A 136 -24.77 -9.48 -12.68
CA ILE A 136 -25.72 -8.77 -11.79
C ILE A 136 -26.23 -7.50 -12.45
N ILE A 137 -25.34 -6.73 -13.10
CA ILE A 137 -25.72 -5.52 -13.85
C ILE A 137 -26.71 -5.85 -14.98
N ARG A 138 -26.64 -7.04 -15.58
CA ARG A 138 -27.61 -7.45 -16.58
C ARG A 138 -28.95 -7.88 -15.96
N LEU A 139 -28.91 -8.55 -14.81
CA LEU A 139 -30.07 -9.25 -14.24
C LEU A 139 -30.85 -8.45 -13.19
N ARG A 140 -30.24 -7.45 -12.52
CA ARG A 140 -30.83 -6.69 -11.41
C ARG A 140 -30.75 -5.17 -11.60
N PRO A 141 -31.57 -4.55 -12.46
CA PRO A 141 -31.49 -3.11 -12.78
C PRO A 141 -31.69 -2.15 -11.60
N GLN A 142 -32.31 -2.59 -10.50
CA GLN A 142 -32.75 -1.72 -9.41
C GLN A 142 -31.71 -1.54 -8.27
N ASP A 143 -30.63 -2.34 -8.23
CA ASP A 143 -29.62 -2.27 -7.16
C ASP A 143 -28.22 -2.72 -7.64
N GLN A 144 -27.57 -1.83 -8.40
CA GLN A 144 -26.33 -2.15 -9.12
C GLN A 144 -25.12 -1.38 -8.63
N GLY A 145 -25.28 -0.53 -7.61
CA GLY A 145 -24.25 0.41 -7.19
C GLY A 145 -22.94 -0.28 -6.80
N GLN A 146 -23.05 -1.37 -6.04
CA GLN A 146 -21.90 -2.20 -5.66
C GLN A 146 -21.25 -2.86 -6.88
N ALA A 147 -22.03 -3.47 -7.77
CA ALA A 147 -21.51 -4.15 -8.95
C ALA A 147 -20.78 -3.17 -9.90
N TYR A 148 -21.39 -2.01 -10.20
CA TYR A 148 -20.75 -0.96 -11.01
C TYR A 148 -19.45 -0.48 -10.38
N TYR A 149 -19.45 -0.27 -9.06
CA TYR A 149 -18.27 0.17 -8.34
C TYR A 149 -17.13 -0.83 -8.46
N LEU A 150 -17.40 -2.11 -8.22
CA LEU A 150 -16.40 -3.18 -8.26
C LEU A 150 -15.82 -3.38 -9.66
N VAL A 151 -16.64 -3.33 -10.72
CA VAL A 151 -16.14 -3.43 -12.11
C VAL A 151 -15.17 -2.29 -12.41
N GLY A 152 -15.60 -1.05 -12.18
CA GLY A 152 -14.77 0.12 -12.50
C GLY A 152 -13.52 0.22 -11.62
N LEU A 153 -13.63 -0.09 -10.34
CA LEU A 153 -12.50 -0.15 -9.41
C LEU A 153 -11.45 -1.17 -9.88
N ASN A 154 -11.87 -2.38 -10.22
CA ASN A 154 -10.96 -3.46 -10.64
C ASN A 154 -10.25 -3.13 -11.95
N GLN A 155 -10.93 -2.48 -12.91
CA GLN A 155 -10.30 -1.96 -14.12
C GLN A 155 -9.16 -0.99 -13.77
N VAL A 156 -9.44 0.03 -12.97
CA VAL A 156 -8.43 1.03 -12.58
C VAL A 156 -7.27 0.40 -11.81
N LEU A 157 -7.55 -0.47 -10.84
CA LEU A 157 -6.52 -1.13 -10.03
C LEU A 157 -5.70 -2.16 -10.82
N SER A 158 -6.16 -2.57 -12.00
CA SER A 158 -5.43 -3.41 -12.95
C SER A 158 -4.69 -2.59 -14.01
N GLY A 159 -4.76 -1.26 -13.95
CA GLY A 159 -4.09 -0.35 -14.89
C GLY A 159 -4.93 0.07 -16.09
N ASP A 160 -6.20 -0.34 -16.17
CA ASP A 160 -7.13 0.08 -17.23
C ASP A 160 -7.83 1.39 -16.85
N SER A 161 -7.42 2.47 -17.51
CA SER A 161 -7.98 3.81 -17.31
C SER A 161 -9.45 3.95 -17.75
N SER A 162 -9.97 3.01 -18.55
CA SER A 162 -11.39 3.03 -18.95
C SER A 162 -12.34 2.91 -17.75
N GLY A 163 -11.86 2.34 -16.63
CA GLY A 163 -12.60 2.25 -15.38
C GLY A 163 -13.02 3.62 -14.81
N PHE A 164 -12.25 4.69 -15.05
CA PHE A 164 -12.66 6.05 -14.63
C PHE A 164 -13.92 6.52 -15.37
N ALA A 165 -13.93 6.36 -16.70
CA ALA A 165 -15.07 6.72 -17.52
C ALA A 165 -16.29 5.88 -17.13
N TYR A 166 -16.08 4.59 -16.86
CA TYR A 166 -17.12 3.68 -16.40
C TYR A 166 -17.74 4.11 -15.06
N LEU A 167 -16.93 4.41 -14.05
CA LEU A 167 -17.42 4.88 -12.74
C LEU A 167 -18.15 6.23 -12.86
N SER A 168 -17.62 7.13 -13.67
CA SER A 168 -18.21 8.45 -13.90
C SER A 168 -19.59 8.35 -14.58
N LYS A 169 -19.69 7.52 -15.64
CA LYS A 169 -20.95 7.26 -16.35
C LYS A 169 -22.04 6.71 -15.41
N ASN A 170 -21.65 5.87 -14.45
CA ASN A 170 -22.56 5.22 -13.52
C ASN A 170 -22.66 5.91 -12.16
N LYS A 171 -22.14 7.14 -12.00
CA LYS A 171 -22.03 7.85 -10.69
C LYS A 171 -23.35 7.90 -9.92
N LYS A 172 -24.49 8.04 -10.60
CA LYS A 172 -25.82 8.09 -9.96
C LYS A 172 -26.20 6.79 -9.25
N ALA A 173 -25.78 5.64 -9.79
CA ALA A 173 -26.12 4.32 -9.24
C ALA A 173 -25.21 3.92 -8.06
N LEU A 174 -24.02 4.52 -7.93
CA LEU A 174 -23.02 4.13 -6.93
C LEU A 174 -23.49 4.38 -5.48
N GLY A 175 -24.38 5.35 -5.27
CA GLY A 175 -24.64 5.89 -3.95
C GLY A 175 -23.47 6.74 -3.43
N LYS A 176 -23.68 7.41 -2.29
CA LYS A 176 -22.78 8.45 -1.77
C LYS A 176 -21.37 7.92 -1.47
N ASP A 177 -21.26 6.82 -0.74
CA ASP A 177 -19.97 6.36 -0.20
C ASP A 177 -19.03 5.79 -1.27
N ARG A 178 -19.59 5.09 -2.27
CA ARG A 178 -18.84 4.59 -3.43
C ARG A 178 -18.51 5.69 -4.41
N ALA A 179 -19.41 6.66 -4.60
CA ALA A 179 -19.12 7.83 -5.44
C ALA A 179 -17.94 8.64 -4.92
N ILE A 180 -17.84 8.84 -3.59
CA ILE A 180 -16.70 9.52 -2.97
C ILE A 180 -15.38 8.76 -3.21
N ARG A 181 -15.39 7.43 -3.09
CA ARG A 181 -14.20 6.60 -3.36
C ARG A 181 -13.80 6.61 -4.83
N ALA A 182 -14.78 6.56 -5.74
CA ALA A 182 -14.55 6.68 -7.18
C ALA A 182 -13.94 8.04 -7.54
N GLU A 183 -14.44 9.12 -6.92
CA GLU A 183 -13.90 10.47 -7.09
C GLU A 183 -12.46 10.56 -6.57
N PHE A 184 -12.19 10.03 -5.37
CA PHE A 184 -10.84 9.95 -4.80
C PHE A 184 -9.87 9.19 -5.72
N LEU A 185 -10.30 8.04 -6.22
CA LEU A 185 -9.49 7.23 -7.13
C LEU A 185 -9.19 7.98 -8.43
N SER A 186 -10.19 8.67 -9.00
CA SER A 186 -10.02 9.51 -10.19
C SER A 186 -9.05 10.66 -9.97
N GLN A 187 -9.04 11.27 -8.78
CA GLN A 187 -8.11 12.35 -8.47
C GLN A 187 -6.67 11.86 -8.37
N ILE A 188 -6.45 10.70 -7.76
CA ILE A 188 -5.09 10.17 -7.51
C ILE A 188 -4.48 9.48 -8.74
N LYS A 189 -5.29 8.72 -9.50
CA LYS A 189 -4.81 7.89 -10.62
C LYS A 189 -5.24 8.41 -12.01
N GLY A 190 -6.16 9.37 -12.10
CA GLY A 190 -6.68 9.88 -13.38
C GLY A 190 -5.80 10.91 -14.10
N GLY A 191 -4.65 11.32 -13.53
CA GLY A 191 -3.66 12.14 -14.23
C GLY A 191 -3.99 13.63 -14.38
N GLY A 192 -4.57 14.27 -13.36
CA GLY A 192 -4.93 15.69 -13.38
C GLY A 192 -3.77 16.67 -13.12
N LYS A 193 -3.93 17.92 -13.56
CA LYS A 193 -3.05 19.04 -13.17
C LYS A 193 -3.28 19.41 -11.70
N ASP A 194 -2.20 19.77 -11.03
CA ASP A 194 -2.27 20.35 -9.68
C ASP A 194 -2.97 21.71 -9.71
N THR A 195 -4.21 21.76 -9.23
CA THR A 195 -5.05 22.96 -9.21
C THR A 195 -5.67 23.16 -7.83
N PRO A 196 -6.02 24.40 -7.44
CA PRO A 196 -6.75 24.64 -6.18
C PRO A 196 -8.06 23.85 -6.08
N ALA A 197 -8.76 23.66 -7.20
CA ALA A 197 -9.98 22.87 -7.28
C ALA A 197 -9.73 21.38 -6.97
N LEU A 198 -8.69 20.78 -7.58
CA LEU A 198 -8.27 19.41 -7.28
C LEU A 198 -7.96 19.25 -5.79
N ARG A 199 -7.14 20.15 -5.22
CA ARG A 199 -6.74 20.08 -3.81
C ARG A 199 -7.94 20.17 -2.85
N LYS A 200 -8.92 21.02 -3.16
CA LYS A 200 -10.15 21.16 -2.37
C LYS A 200 -11.00 19.90 -2.41
N SER A 201 -11.27 19.38 -3.61
CA SER A 201 -12.09 18.18 -3.83
C SER A 201 -11.40 16.91 -3.30
N LEU A 202 -10.07 16.84 -3.39
CA LEU A 202 -9.28 15.79 -2.75
C LEU A 202 -9.36 15.85 -1.23
N ALA A 203 -9.23 17.04 -0.63
CA ALA A 203 -9.36 17.20 0.82
C ALA A 203 -10.73 16.75 1.36
N GLN A 204 -11.81 17.01 0.62
CA GLN A 204 -13.15 16.53 0.96
C GLN A 204 -13.22 15.00 0.93
N SER A 205 -12.67 14.38 -0.12
CA SER A 205 -12.64 12.93 -0.25
C SER A 205 -11.78 12.29 0.85
N MET A 206 -10.60 12.83 1.12
CA MET A 206 -9.72 12.37 2.19
C MET A 206 -10.40 12.39 3.57
N ALA A 207 -11.16 13.44 3.87
CA ALA A 207 -11.89 13.53 5.14
C ALA A 207 -12.95 12.42 5.28
N ALA A 208 -13.65 12.09 4.20
CA ALA A 208 -14.66 11.05 4.18
C ALA A 208 -14.08 9.62 4.23
N LEU A 209 -12.85 9.43 3.75
CA LEU A 209 -12.19 8.12 3.68
C LEU A 209 -11.32 7.79 4.90
N GLY A 210 -11.28 8.65 5.91
CA GLY A 210 -10.55 8.40 7.15
C GLY A 210 -9.02 8.36 6.99
N ALA A 211 -8.34 7.60 7.85
CA ALA A 211 -6.88 7.63 7.93
C ALA A 211 -6.18 7.11 6.67
N SER A 212 -6.67 6.01 6.08
CA SER A 212 -6.10 5.44 4.86
C SER A 212 -6.22 6.41 3.67
N GLY A 213 -7.38 7.04 3.51
CA GLY A 213 -7.60 8.08 2.49
C GLY A 213 -6.74 9.33 2.72
N GLN A 214 -6.59 9.78 3.97
CA GLN A 214 -5.71 10.90 4.31
C GLN A 214 -4.25 10.60 3.98
N VAL A 215 -3.74 9.41 4.32
CA VAL A 215 -2.36 9.02 3.99
C VAL A 215 -2.16 8.97 2.47
N ALA A 216 -3.00 8.23 1.74
CA ALA A 216 -2.87 8.11 0.29
C ALA A 216 -2.98 9.47 -0.42
N GLY A 217 -3.92 10.33 0.01
CA GLY A 217 -4.13 11.66 -0.57
C GLY A 217 -2.97 12.61 -0.33
N TYR A 218 -2.43 12.68 0.90
CA TYR A 218 -1.28 13.53 1.20
C TYR A 218 0.00 13.03 0.53
N LEU A 219 0.20 11.71 0.41
CA LEU A 219 1.32 11.15 -0.34
C LEU A 219 1.22 11.47 -1.84
N HIS A 220 0.01 11.46 -2.41
CA HIS A 220 -0.22 11.92 -3.77
C HIS A 220 0.09 13.42 -3.93
N LEU A 221 -0.39 14.28 -3.03
CA LEU A 221 -0.07 15.71 -3.06
C LEU A 221 1.43 15.98 -2.94
N ALA A 222 2.15 15.23 -2.09
CA ALA A 222 3.60 15.33 -1.97
C ALA A 222 4.34 15.01 -3.29
N ARG A 223 3.78 14.16 -4.16
CA ARG A 223 4.33 13.92 -5.51
C ARG A 223 4.18 15.16 -6.38
N LEU A 224 3.03 15.82 -6.33
CA LEU A 224 2.73 17.03 -7.12
C LEU A 224 3.49 18.26 -6.62
N ASP A 225 3.68 18.39 -5.32
CA ASP A 225 4.27 19.59 -4.70
C ASP A 225 5.71 19.84 -5.16
N LYS A 226 6.06 21.10 -5.49
CA LYS A 226 7.46 21.50 -5.67
C LYS A 226 8.27 21.32 -4.37
N ASN A 227 7.66 21.62 -3.22
CA ASN A 227 8.21 21.34 -1.90
C ASN A 227 7.27 20.38 -1.15
N PRO A 228 7.60 19.09 -1.03
CA PRO A 228 6.69 18.07 -0.50
C PRO A 228 6.52 18.12 1.02
N SER A 229 7.29 18.95 1.73
CA SER A 229 7.46 18.86 3.19
C SER A 229 6.14 18.91 3.96
N THR A 230 5.27 19.86 3.64
CA THR A 230 3.96 20.01 4.31
C THR A 230 3.05 18.80 4.09
N SER A 231 2.99 18.29 2.86
CA SER A 231 2.16 17.13 2.54
C SER A 231 2.73 15.85 3.16
N LEU A 232 4.04 15.68 3.19
CA LEU A 232 4.69 14.55 3.87
C LEU A 232 4.45 14.58 5.39
N ALA A 233 4.54 15.75 6.02
CA ALA A 233 4.22 15.90 7.44
C ALA A 233 2.77 15.50 7.74
N LYS A 234 1.82 15.94 6.90
CA LYS A 234 0.41 15.57 7.05
C LYS A 234 0.16 14.08 6.80
N ALA A 235 0.83 13.47 5.83
CA ALA A 235 0.75 12.03 5.59
C ALA A 235 1.25 11.23 6.79
N VAL A 236 2.43 11.56 7.32
CA VAL A 236 3.02 10.88 8.48
C VAL A 236 2.19 11.10 9.75
N ALA A 237 1.61 12.28 9.94
CA ALA A 237 0.69 12.55 11.04
C ALA A 237 -0.59 11.69 10.93
N ALA A 238 -1.20 11.62 9.75
CA ALA A 238 -2.40 10.79 9.52
C ALA A 238 -2.11 9.29 9.73
N ALA A 239 -0.91 8.83 9.39
CA ALA A 239 -0.50 7.44 9.56
C ALA A 239 -0.54 6.99 11.03
N THR A 240 -0.42 7.88 12.02
CA THR A 240 -0.45 7.51 13.46
C THR A 240 -1.70 6.70 13.87
N ARG A 241 -2.79 6.82 13.11
CA ARG A 241 -4.06 6.11 13.34
C ARG A 241 -4.14 4.73 12.67
N LEU A 242 -3.09 4.30 11.98
CA LEU A 242 -3.05 3.06 11.22
C LEU A 242 -2.32 1.92 11.98
N PRO A 243 -2.58 0.65 11.60
CA PRO A 243 -1.81 -0.48 12.07
C PRO A 243 -0.31 -0.30 11.83
N ARG A 244 0.51 -0.97 12.66
CA ARG A 244 1.98 -0.83 12.64
C ARG A 244 2.59 -1.02 11.25
N ILE A 245 2.17 -2.04 10.51
CA ILE A 245 2.71 -2.35 9.17
C ILE A 245 2.38 -1.27 8.13
N ASP A 246 1.20 -0.66 8.23
CA ASP A 246 0.77 0.42 7.33
C ASP A 246 1.49 1.73 7.67
N ARG A 247 1.74 1.97 8.97
CA ARG A 247 2.62 3.07 9.42
C ARG A 247 4.03 2.92 8.86
N GLU A 248 4.60 1.72 8.96
CA GLU A 248 5.92 1.39 8.43
C GLU A 248 6.00 1.69 6.92
N ASN A 249 5.03 1.18 6.15
CA ASN A 249 4.95 1.40 4.70
C ASN A 249 4.73 2.87 4.32
N ALA A 250 3.89 3.59 5.06
CA ALA A 250 3.63 5.01 4.81
C ALA A 250 4.88 5.87 5.05
N ILE A 251 5.64 5.61 6.13
CA ILE A 251 6.89 6.33 6.40
C ILE A 251 7.97 5.95 5.40
N ALA A 252 8.08 4.68 5.01
CA ALA A 252 9.02 4.25 3.97
C ALA A 252 8.79 4.99 2.66
N PHE A 253 7.54 5.12 2.27
CA PHE A 253 7.17 5.85 1.07
C PHE A 253 7.40 7.36 1.20
N ALA A 254 7.04 7.96 2.34
CA ALA A 254 7.28 9.38 2.60
C ALA A 254 8.77 9.71 2.55
N LEU A 255 9.62 8.85 3.13
CA LEU A 255 11.06 8.96 3.07
C LEU A 255 11.55 8.85 1.63
N GLN A 256 11.10 7.86 0.86
CA GLN A 256 11.48 7.70 -0.54
C GLN A 256 11.15 8.94 -1.38
N LEU A 257 9.95 9.51 -1.23
CA LEU A 257 9.56 10.73 -1.94
C LEU A 257 10.46 11.91 -1.56
N TRP A 258 10.76 12.06 -0.28
CA TRP A 258 11.64 13.13 0.20
C TRP A 258 13.06 12.96 -0.33
N THR A 259 13.64 11.76 -0.25
CA THR A 259 15.00 11.52 -0.74
C THR A 259 15.12 11.71 -2.24
N ASN A 260 14.11 11.29 -3.02
CA ASN A 260 14.12 11.48 -4.48
C ASN A 260 14.09 12.96 -4.90
N LYS A 261 13.51 13.83 -4.06
CA LYS A 261 13.45 15.28 -4.32
C LYS A 261 14.62 16.07 -3.74
N ASN A 262 15.52 15.44 -2.98
CA ASN A 262 16.65 16.09 -2.34
C ASN A 262 17.97 15.46 -2.76
N SER A 263 18.82 16.24 -3.45
CA SER A 263 20.14 15.77 -3.92
C SER A 263 21.13 15.45 -2.79
N LYS A 264 20.94 16.03 -1.60
CA LYS A 264 21.69 15.71 -0.38
C LYS A 264 20.72 15.44 0.76
N VAL A 265 20.67 14.18 1.19
CA VAL A 265 19.78 13.74 2.26
C VAL A 265 20.41 14.01 3.61
N ASN A 266 19.73 14.76 4.48
CA ASN A 266 20.14 14.98 5.86
C ASN A 266 19.10 14.39 6.82
N TYR A 267 19.37 13.18 7.32
CA TYR A 267 18.44 12.43 8.17
C TYR A 267 18.22 13.05 9.56
N THR A 268 19.01 14.07 9.94
CA THR A 268 18.76 14.87 11.16
C THR A 268 17.70 15.96 10.97
N LYS A 269 17.38 16.31 9.72
CA LYS A 269 16.44 17.40 9.36
C LYS A 269 15.34 16.87 8.45
N LEU A 270 14.56 15.92 8.97
CA LEU A 270 13.38 15.40 8.27
C LEU A 270 12.28 16.48 8.18
N PRO A 271 11.48 16.49 7.10
CA PRO A 271 10.35 17.41 6.98
C PRO A 271 9.11 16.96 7.77
N PHE A 272 9.22 15.89 8.56
CA PHE A 272 8.12 15.32 9.33
C PHE A 272 8.64 14.71 10.64
N GLU A 273 7.76 14.68 11.64
CA GLU A 273 8.09 14.15 12.96
C GLU A 273 7.89 12.64 13.05
N LEU A 274 8.86 11.95 13.63
CA LEU A 274 8.80 10.49 13.86
C LEU A 274 8.45 10.11 15.30
N LYS A 275 8.11 11.08 16.17
CA LYS A 275 7.86 10.84 17.60
C LYS A 275 6.74 9.82 17.81
N GLY A 276 5.63 9.96 17.07
CA GLY A 276 4.49 9.02 17.08
C GLY A 276 4.75 7.67 16.41
N HIS A 277 5.97 7.44 15.91
CA HIS A 277 6.36 6.26 15.12
C HIS A 277 7.67 5.64 15.61
N SER A 278 8.04 5.92 16.86
CA SER A 278 9.32 5.51 17.45
C SER A 278 9.47 3.99 17.60
N ASP A 279 8.35 3.25 17.60
CA ASP A 279 8.28 1.80 17.67
C ASP A 279 8.68 1.10 16.35
N LEU A 280 8.66 1.84 15.24
CA LEU A 280 8.88 1.31 13.89
C LEU A 280 10.35 1.01 13.60
N PHE A 281 10.59 0.07 12.68
CA PHE A 281 11.95 -0.30 12.30
C PHE A 281 12.62 0.81 11.50
N ILE A 282 11.89 1.39 10.55
CA ILE A 282 12.36 2.48 9.70
C ILE A 282 12.71 3.73 10.50
N THR A 283 11.96 4.04 11.56
CA THR A 283 12.28 5.17 12.44
C THR A 283 13.62 4.95 13.13
N ARG A 284 13.93 3.72 13.55
CA ARG A 284 15.24 3.38 14.13
C ARG A 284 16.35 3.50 13.09
N ALA A 285 16.13 2.98 11.88
CA ALA A 285 17.09 3.07 10.78
C ALA A 285 17.40 4.52 10.37
N ILE A 286 16.38 5.38 10.34
CA ILE A 286 16.56 6.82 10.07
C ILE A 286 17.38 7.49 11.17
N LYS A 287 17.09 7.21 12.45
CA LYS A 287 17.84 7.77 13.59
C LYS A 287 19.30 7.35 13.56
N GLU A 288 19.59 6.09 13.30
CA GLU A 288 20.96 5.57 13.17
C GLU A 288 21.73 6.29 12.06
N ARG A 289 21.13 6.43 10.87
CA ARG A 289 21.72 7.21 9.77
C ARG A 289 21.97 8.67 10.15
N GLY A 290 21.05 9.29 10.89
CA GLY A 290 21.24 10.65 11.40
C GLY A 290 22.45 10.77 12.33
N ILE A 291 22.66 9.80 13.22
CA ILE A 291 23.82 9.74 14.12
C ILE A 291 25.12 9.53 13.34
N LEU A 292 25.11 8.64 12.34
CA LEU A 292 26.29 8.39 11.52
C LEU A 292 26.70 9.62 10.71
N GLN A 293 25.72 10.34 10.15
CA GLN A 293 25.95 11.61 9.45
C GLN A 293 26.55 12.70 10.35
N THR A 294 26.10 12.83 11.61
CA THR A 294 26.69 13.81 12.54
C THR A 294 28.10 13.43 12.98
N GLN A 295 28.45 12.14 12.94
CA GLN A 295 29.79 11.63 13.23
C GLN A 295 30.74 11.64 12.02
N GLY A 296 30.29 12.07 10.84
CA GLY A 296 31.10 12.07 9.61
C GLY A 296 31.39 10.67 9.06
N LYS A 297 30.65 9.64 9.51
CA LYS A 297 30.75 8.26 9.04
C LYS A 297 29.62 8.05 8.02
N ASN A 298 29.92 8.15 6.73
CA ASN A 298 28.94 7.84 5.67
C ASN A 298 29.06 6.40 5.21
#